data_AF-A0A3P8NNY4-F1
#
_entry.id   AF-A0A3P8NNY4-F1
#
_cell.length_a   1.000
_cell.length_b   1.000
_cell.length_c   1.000
_cell.angle_alpha   90.00
_cell.angle_beta   90.00
_cell.angle_gamma   90.00
#
_symmetry.space_group_name_H-M   'P 1'
#
loop_
_entity.id
_entity.type
_entity.pdbx_description
1 polymer ?
#
loop_
_entity_poly.entity_id
_entity_poly.type
_entity_poly.pdbx_seq_one_letter_code
_entity_poly.pdbx_strand_id
1 'polypeptide(L)' 'MLEKSLEADAALSNPCFSVTGSNCKAMITPDSCCFRFFDKRIPKANIVSIVKTHSQCPTPAFV' A
#
# COMPACT_ATOMS: atom_id res chain seq x y z
N MET A 1 -28.17 8.54 12.20
CA MET A 1 -26.79 8.95 11.91
C MET A 1 -26.42 8.24 10.60
N LEU A 2 -26.88 8.68 9.42
CA LEU A 2 -26.28 9.78 8.64
C LEU A 2 -24.76 9.84 8.92
N GLU A 3 -23.89 9.50 7.98
CA GLU A 3 -23.61 10.22 6.73
C GLU A 3 -23.06 9.21 5.70
N LYS A 4 -23.55 9.13 4.45
CA LYS A 4 -23.03 9.92 3.31
C LYS A 4 -21.50 9.89 3.21
N SER A 5 -20.98 9.14 2.24
CA SER A 5 -20.53 9.75 0.99
C SER A 5 -20.04 8.67 0.03
N LEU A 6 -20.72 8.64 -1.11
CA LEU A 6 -20.28 8.07 -2.36
C LEU A 6 -19.38 9.13 -3.01
N GLU A 7 -18.09 8.85 -3.19
CA GLU A 7 -17.27 9.50 -4.22
C GLU A 7 -16.29 8.41 -4.68
N ALA A 8 -16.55 7.68 -5.77
CA ALA A 8 -16.40 8.10 -7.16
C ALA A 8 -15.02 8.70 -7.42
N ASP A 9 -14.02 7.85 -7.69
CA ASP A 9 -13.23 7.88 -8.94
C ASP A 9 -12.08 6.86 -8.85
N ALA A 10 -12.23 5.74 -9.56
CA ALA A 10 -11.14 4.96 -10.14
C ALA A 10 -11.78 3.74 -10.79
N ALA A 11 -12.23 3.91 -12.03
CA ALA A 11 -12.51 2.79 -12.90
C ALA A 11 -11.21 1.97 -13.10
N LEU A 12 -10.97 0.96 -12.27
CA LEU A 12 -9.92 -0.02 -12.50
C LEU A 12 -10.41 -1.41 -12.11
N SER A 13 -10.70 -2.22 -13.14
CA SER A 13 -10.75 -3.69 -13.17
C SER A 13 -11.08 -4.40 -11.85
N ASN A 14 -12.35 -4.80 -11.67
CA ASN A 14 -12.79 -5.62 -10.54
C ASN A 14 -12.63 -7.12 -10.89
N PRO A 15 -11.69 -7.89 -10.31
CA PRO A 15 -11.55 -9.32 -10.62
C PRO A 15 -12.54 -10.21 -9.85
N CYS A 16 -13.43 -9.63 -9.03
CA CYS A 16 -14.42 -10.39 -8.27
C CYS A 16 -15.72 -10.57 -9.07
N PHE A 17 -15.67 -11.44 -10.08
CA PHE A 17 -16.87 -12.06 -10.64
C PHE A 17 -16.96 -13.52 -10.18
N SER A 18 -17.70 -13.71 -9.08
CA SER A 18 -18.43 -14.90 -8.64
C SER A 18 -17.75 -16.27 -8.72
N VAL A 19 -17.03 -16.67 -7.67
CA VAL A 19 -17.02 -18.07 -7.19
C VAL A 19 -17.18 -18.06 -5.67
N THR A 20 -18.14 -18.83 -5.19
CA THR A 20 -18.54 -18.99 -3.78
C THR A 20 -17.36 -19.15 -2.82
N GLY A 21 -17.29 -18.28 -1.79
CA GLY A 21 -16.52 -18.54 -0.58
C GLY A 21 -15.22 -17.76 -0.36
N SER A 22 -15.03 -16.60 -1.00
CA SER A 22 -13.85 -15.76 -0.78
C SER A 22 -14.21 -14.56 0.09
N ASN A 23 -13.67 -14.51 1.31
CA ASN A 23 -13.54 -13.27 2.06
C ASN A 23 -12.68 -12.31 1.24
N CYS A 24 -13.35 -11.49 0.42
CA CYS A 24 -12.76 -10.39 -0.31
C CYS A 24 -12.36 -9.29 0.67
N LYS A 25 -11.39 -9.59 1.54
CA LYS A 25 -10.47 -8.57 2.01
C LYS A 25 -9.85 -8.11 0.71
N ALA A 26 -10.24 -6.92 0.23
CA ALA A 26 -9.49 -6.28 -0.83
C ALA A 26 -8.02 -6.51 -0.45
N MET A 27 -7.26 -7.23 -1.27
CA MET A 27 -5.82 -7.12 -1.24
C MET A 27 -5.60 -5.69 -1.74
N ILE A 28 -5.84 -4.73 -0.85
CA ILE A 28 -5.18 -3.44 -0.88
C ILE A 28 -3.74 -3.89 -0.70
N THR A 29 -3.07 -4.25 -1.79
CA THR A 29 -1.66 -4.57 -1.79
C THR A 29 -1.03 -3.39 -1.08
N PRO A 30 -0.54 -3.57 0.15
CA PRO A 30 -0.13 -2.44 0.95
C PRO A 30 0.93 -1.67 0.17
N ASP A 31 0.90 -0.36 0.32
CA ASP A 31 1.86 0.58 -0.23
C ASP A 31 3.27 -0.01 -0.23
N SER A 32 3.94 0.05 -1.39
CA SER A 32 5.32 -0.35 -1.68
C SER A 32 6.13 -0.92 -0.49
N CYS A 33 6.26 -2.25 -0.41
CA CYS A 33 7.20 -2.89 0.51
C CYS A 33 8.63 -2.94 -0.06
N CYS A 34 9.62 -2.86 0.83
CA CYS A 34 11.03 -2.99 0.47
C CYS A 34 11.55 -4.40 0.74
N PHE A 35 12.04 -5.08 -0.29
CA PHE A 35 12.65 -6.41 -0.19
C PHE A 35 14.18 -6.39 -0.33
N ARG A 36 14.73 -5.25 -0.74
CA ARG A 36 16.17 -5.03 -0.91
C ARG A 36 16.54 -3.70 -0.27
N PHE A 37 17.63 -3.70 0.47
CA PHE A 37 18.10 -2.54 1.22
C PHE A 37 19.39 -2.02 0.60
N PHE A 38 19.59 -0.70 0.72
CA PHE A 38 20.82 -0.08 0.30
C PHE A 38 21.83 -0.14 1.46
N ASP A 39 22.94 -0.85 1.26
CA ASP A 39 23.90 -1.14 2.34
C ASP A 39 24.88 0.01 2.63
N LYS A 40 24.77 1.11 1.87
CA LYS A 40 25.61 2.31 2.06
C LYS A 40 24.79 3.43 2.66
N ARG A 41 25.46 4.37 3.30
CA ARG A 41 24.80 5.57 3.85
C ARG A 41 24.39 6.50 2.70
N ILE A 42 23.11 6.85 2.65
CA ILE A 42 22.61 7.89 1.75
C ILE A 42 23.05 9.25 2.32
N PRO A 43 23.73 10.12 1.55
CA PRO A 43 24.07 11.46 1.98
C PRO A 43 22.81 12.25 2.35
N LYS A 44 22.79 12.88 3.53
CA LYS A 44 21.61 13.61 4.03
C LYS A 44 21.11 14.69 3.08
N ALA A 45 22.03 15.35 2.36
CA ALA A 45 21.70 16.38 1.38
C ALA A 45 20.84 15.86 0.21
N ASN A 46 20.85 14.55 -0.05
CA ASN A 46 20.10 13.92 -1.13
C ASN A 46 18.76 13.33 -0.65
N ILE A 47 18.45 13.40 0.65
CA ILE A 47 17.21 12.87 1.22
C ILE A 47 16.19 14.00 1.27
N VAL A 48 15.20 13.95 0.38
CA VAL A 48 14.14 14.97 0.29
C VAL A 48 12.99 14.64 1.26
N SER A 49 12.69 13.36 1.45
CA SER A 49 11.64 12.87 2.34
C SER A 49 11.98 11.48 2.86
N ILE A 50 11.37 11.10 3.97
CA ILE A 50 11.48 9.75 4.54
C ILE A 50 10.07 9.31 4.93
N VAL A 51 9.58 8.24 4.32
CA VAL A 51 8.28 7.66 4.59
C VAL A 51 8.48 6.23 5.10
N LYS A 52 7.80 5.89 6.20
CA LYS A 52 7.82 4.53 6.72
C LYS A 52 6.96 3.62 5.84
N THR A 53 7.47 2.43 5.51
CA THR A 53 6.68 1.43 4.78
C THR A 53 5.47 0.98 5.58
N HIS A 54 4.46 0.47 4.88
CA HIS A 54 3.23 -0.01 5.51
C HIS A 54 3.51 -1.09 6.58
N SER A 55 2.75 -1.10 7.66
CA SER A 55 2.92 -2.04 8.78
C SER A 55 2.66 -3.51 8.43
N GLN A 56 2.05 -3.75 7.26
CA GLN A 56 1.80 -5.09 6.72
C GLN A 56 3.03 -5.67 6.00
N CYS A 57 4.08 -4.88 5.76
CA CYS A 57 5.30 -5.39 5.14
C CYS A 57 6.03 -6.35 6.11
N PRO A 58 6.65 -7.42 5.59
CA PRO A 58 7.32 -8.42 6.42
C PRO A 58 8.57 -7.86 7.10
N THR A 59 9.15 -6.80 6.56
CA THR A 59 10.31 -6.12 7.12
C THR A 59 10.03 -4.62 7.20
N PRO A 60 10.19 -3.98 8.37
CA PRO A 60 10.01 -2.55 8.51
C PRO A 60 11.12 -1.78 7.78
N ALA A 61 10.75 -0.78 6.98
CA ALA A 61 11.68 -0.02 6.16
C ALA A 61 11.26 1.45 5.98
N PHE A 62 12.09 2.22 5.27
CA PHE A 62 11.84 3.60 4.89
C PHE A 62 12.12 3.82 3.40
N VAL A 63 11.38 4.73 2.77
CA VAL A 63 11.55 5.19 1.38
C VAL A 63 11.66 6.70 1.29
#